data_AF-A0A959AEA2-F1
#
_entry.id   AF-A0A959AEA2-F1
#
_cell.length_a   1.000
_cell.length_b   1.000
_cell.length_c   1.000
_cell.angle_alpha   90.00
_cell.angle_beta   90.00
_cell.angle_gamma   90.00
#
_symmetry.space_group_name_H-M   'P 1'
#
loop_
_entity.id
_entity.type
_entity.pdbx_description
1 polymer ?
#
loop_
_entity_poly.entity_id
_entity_poly.type
_entity_poly.pdbx_seq_one_letter_code
_entity_poly.pdbx_strand_id
1 'polypeptide(L)'
;MIAYPTEQLDALESRETAARWHEKGLLDDAQWQAVLQHYPAFFKTSNIFLRIGLGFFCLIILSVAMFLSGLLLKPQSELAFSLFFLFWAAVLLFFLEQAIIRIHKYFRNGLDDMTLYVALACLIGGLCSLLPGRIDEVVYSLLSLPILVIAAIRYVDRLLSAAAFCCALSIVVQLVEKVPGVAIYVLPYAGMAFCAAVYLLIKRNDGRRDLRYWRDQFGVLELLSILVFYASGNYWIVQNVTAYLSGLEQPPLDWFFWLFTFAVPAMYLYTGLRRKDRLMLDSGIACIVLSFITFRHYYHLVSLSWAATIGGAVLFALSYAAIRYLRRNTRPFTYEPEGKISILQTAGEYLFEQTIAGDAAAPEKDKTGMGGGAFGGGGAGNDF
;
A
#
# COMPACT_ATOMS: atom_id res chain seq x y z
N MET A 1 -14.06 12.76 -13.73
CA MET A 1 -15.24 12.85 -12.84
C MET A 1 -15.18 11.66 -11.89
N ILE A 2 -15.25 11.91 -10.58
CA ILE A 2 -15.24 10.86 -9.54
C ILE A 2 -16.55 10.05 -9.64
N ALA A 3 -16.50 8.73 -9.47
CA ALA A 3 -17.68 7.86 -9.55
C ALA A 3 -18.66 8.06 -8.37
N TYR A 4 -18.12 8.49 -7.24
CA TYR A 4 -18.86 8.72 -5.99
C TYR A 4 -19.35 10.17 -5.88
N PRO A 5 -20.54 10.42 -5.32
CA PRO A 5 -21.02 11.77 -5.01
C PRO A 5 -20.07 12.53 -4.07
N THR A 6 -19.57 13.68 -4.50
CA THR A 6 -18.58 14.47 -3.75
C THR A 6 -19.09 14.98 -2.41
N GLU A 7 -20.36 15.39 -2.34
CA GLU A 7 -21.00 15.84 -1.09
C GLU A 7 -20.98 14.74 -0.02
N GLN A 8 -21.13 13.48 -0.43
CA GLN A 8 -21.10 12.33 0.48
C GLN A 8 -19.67 11.99 0.93
N LEU A 9 -18.68 12.20 0.06
CA LEU A 9 -17.26 12.08 0.44
C LEU A 9 -16.88 13.14 1.46
N ASP A 10 -17.33 14.39 1.28
CA ASP A 10 -17.10 15.48 2.23
C ASP A 10 -17.80 15.22 3.59
N ALA A 11 -19.02 14.68 3.56
CA ALA A 11 -19.74 14.26 4.77
C ALA A 11 -18.99 13.13 5.51
N LEU A 12 -18.44 12.16 4.78
CA LEU A 12 -17.64 11.07 5.36
C LEU A 12 -16.36 11.61 6.02
N GLU A 13 -15.61 12.48 5.34
CA GLU A 13 -14.39 13.10 5.88
C GLU A 13 -14.69 13.91 7.16
N SER A 14 -15.83 14.61 7.19
CA SER A 14 -16.28 15.38 8.34
C SER A 14 -16.57 14.48 9.55
N ARG A 15 -17.25 13.34 9.33
CA ARG A 15 -17.51 12.35 10.38
C ARG A 15 -16.23 11.71 10.89
N GLU A 16 -15.34 11.25 10.00
CA GLU A 16 -14.05 10.67 10.42
C GLU A 16 -13.20 11.67 11.20
N THR A 17 -13.25 12.95 10.83
CA THR A 17 -12.54 14.01 11.55
C THR A 17 -13.12 14.24 12.93
N ALA A 18 -14.44 14.34 13.04
CA ALA A 18 -15.07 14.54 14.33
C ALA A 18 -14.98 13.29 15.24
N ALA A 19 -14.88 12.07 14.69
CA ALA A 19 -14.61 10.86 15.47
C ALA A 19 -13.26 10.98 16.17
N ARG A 20 -12.23 11.39 15.41
CA ARG A 20 -10.88 11.63 15.95
C ARG A 20 -10.84 12.74 16.98
N TRP A 21 -11.68 13.77 16.85
CA TRP A 21 -11.74 14.85 17.83
C TRP A 21 -12.45 14.41 19.11
N HIS A 22 -13.49 13.59 18.98
CA HIS A 22 -14.17 12.96 20.11
C HIS A 22 -13.24 12.01 20.88
N GLU A 23 -12.49 11.13 20.19
CA GLU A 23 -11.48 10.26 20.82
C GLU A 23 -10.39 11.04 21.57
N LYS A 24 -10.09 12.27 21.14
CA LYS A 24 -9.13 13.17 21.80
C LYS A 24 -9.74 13.99 22.94
N GLY A 25 -11.03 13.84 23.23
CA GLY A 25 -11.74 14.66 24.21
C GLY A 25 -11.88 16.13 23.80
N LEU A 26 -11.74 16.46 22.51
CA LEU A 26 -11.94 17.82 21.98
C LEU A 26 -13.41 18.10 21.67
N LEU A 27 -14.21 17.06 21.46
CA LEU A 27 -15.66 17.13 21.32
C LEU A 27 -16.32 16.35 22.44
N ASP A 28 -17.39 16.91 23.00
CA ASP A 28 -18.29 16.15 23.87
C ASP A 28 -19.21 15.22 23.06
N ASP A 29 -19.89 14.29 23.75
CA ASP A 29 -20.81 13.33 23.11
C ASP A 29 -21.96 14.04 22.36
N ALA A 30 -22.44 15.17 22.88
CA ALA A 30 -23.57 15.89 22.27
C ALA A 30 -23.18 16.58 20.96
N GLN A 31 -22.00 17.20 20.93
CA GLN A 31 -21.39 17.82 19.76
C GLN A 31 -21.06 16.77 18.70
N TRP A 32 -20.51 15.62 19.12
CA TRP A 32 -20.27 14.50 18.23
C TRP A 32 -21.56 14.03 17.57
N GLN A 33 -22.62 13.78 18.35
CA GLN A 33 -23.92 13.39 17.82
C GLN A 33 -24.54 14.46 16.92
N ALA A 34 -24.38 15.74 17.24
CA ALA A 34 -24.85 16.84 16.39
C ALA A 34 -24.16 16.83 15.00
N VAL A 35 -22.86 16.55 14.94
CA VAL A 35 -22.12 16.38 13.68
C VAL A 35 -22.65 15.17 12.90
N LEU A 36 -22.91 14.04 13.56
CA LEU A 36 -23.46 12.85 12.91
C LEU A 36 -24.85 13.06 12.31
N GLN A 37 -25.66 13.91 12.95
CA GLN A 37 -26.99 14.30 12.46
C GLN A 37 -26.92 15.29 11.30
N HIS A 38 -26.00 16.26 11.36
CA HIS A 38 -25.83 17.26 10.30
C HIS A 38 -25.22 16.66 9.03
N TYR A 39 -24.36 15.65 9.18
CA TYR A 39 -23.72 14.92 8.07
C TYR A 39 -24.15 13.45 8.06
N PRO A 40 -25.35 13.13 7.53
CA PRO A 40 -25.78 11.74 7.40
C PRO A 40 -24.92 11.01 6.36
N ALA A 41 -24.09 10.06 6.82
CA ALA A 41 -23.34 9.20 5.92
C ALA A 41 -24.29 8.16 5.30
N PHE A 42 -24.51 8.28 3.99
CA PHE A 42 -25.26 7.29 3.22
C PHE A 42 -24.39 6.15 2.71
N PHE A 43 -23.06 6.30 2.74
CA PHE A 43 -22.17 5.22 2.34
C PHE A 43 -22.14 4.12 3.38
N LYS A 44 -22.34 2.89 2.92
CA LYS A 44 -22.11 1.68 3.71
C LYS A 44 -20.64 1.31 3.59
N THR A 45 -19.88 1.68 4.62
CA THR A 45 -18.47 1.35 4.80
C THR A 45 -18.34 0.16 5.76
N SER A 46 -17.28 -0.62 5.61
CA SER A 46 -16.99 -1.76 6.50
C SER A 46 -15.67 -1.56 7.22
N ASN A 47 -15.55 -2.16 8.41
CA ASN A 47 -14.25 -2.30 9.06
C ASN A 47 -13.32 -3.17 8.21
N ILE A 48 -12.01 -3.10 8.50
CA ILE A 48 -11.00 -3.74 7.64
C ILE A 48 -11.16 -5.26 7.55
N PHE A 49 -11.54 -5.92 8.65
CA PHE A 49 -11.75 -7.37 8.67
C PHE A 49 -12.93 -7.80 7.79
N LEU A 50 -14.07 -7.13 7.95
CA LEU A 50 -15.27 -7.38 7.15
C LEU A 50 -15.03 -7.03 5.68
N ARG A 51 -14.31 -5.93 5.40
CA ARG A 51 -13.91 -5.54 4.04
C ARG A 51 -13.08 -6.63 3.37
N ILE A 52 -12.10 -7.20 4.08
CA ILE A 52 -11.29 -8.31 3.57
C ILE A 52 -12.15 -9.56 3.35
N GLY A 53 -12.98 -9.93 4.32
CA GLY A 53 -13.85 -11.11 4.23
C GLY A 53 -14.84 -11.03 3.07
N LEU A 54 -15.53 -9.89 2.93
CA LEU A 54 -16.45 -9.62 1.81
C LEU A 54 -15.70 -9.58 0.47
N GLY A 55 -14.50 -9.02 0.45
CA GLY A 55 -13.64 -9.04 -0.73
C GLY A 55 -13.32 -10.46 -1.20
N PHE A 56 -12.84 -11.33 -0.30
CA PHE A 56 -12.56 -12.74 -0.64
C PHE A 56 -13.81 -13.48 -1.14
N PHE A 57 -14.94 -13.31 -0.47
CA PHE A 57 -16.19 -13.93 -0.89
C PHE A 57 -16.64 -13.44 -2.28
N CYS A 58 -16.49 -12.14 -2.56
CA CYS A 58 -16.74 -11.56 -3.87
C CYS A 58 -15.85 -12.18 -4.94
N LEU A 59 -14.54 -12.27 -4.70
CA LEU A 59 -13.60 -12.90 -5.63
C LEU A 59 -13.98 -14.34 -5.96
N ILE A 60 -14.37 -15.14 -4.96
CA ILE A 60 -14.80 -16.52 -5.16
C ILE A 60 -16.03 -16.58 -6.06
N ILE A 61 -17.08 -15.78 -5.76
CA ILE A 61 -18.30 -15.75 -6.56
C ILE A 61 -18.01 -15.34 -8.00
N LEU A 62 -17.25 -14.26 -8.20
CA LEU A 62 -16.90 -13.77 -9.52
C LEU A 62 -16.09 -14.80 -10.31
N SER A 63 -15.13 -15.46 -9.65
CA SER A 63 -14.31 -16.52 -10.27
C SER A 63 -15.16 -17.70 -10.70
N VAL A 64 -16.09 -18.16 -9.84
CA VAL A 64 -17.02 -19.25 -10.16
C VAL A 64 -17.95 -18.86 -11.31
N ALA A 65 -18.53 -17.66 -11.28
CA ALA A 65 -19.43 -17.19 -12.32
C ALA A 65 -18.74 -17.09 -13.69
N MET A 66 -17.53 -16.52 -13.72
CA MET A 66 -16.70 -16.47 -14.92
C MET A 66 -16.33 -17.86 -15.39
N PHE A 67 -15.84 -18.75 -14.51
CA PHE A 67 -15.45 -20.11 -14.87
C PHE A 67 -16.62 -20.92 -15.44
N LEU A 68 -17.80 -20.89 -14.81
CA LEU A 68 -18.99 -21.59 -15.30
C LEU A 68 -19.43 -21.04 -16.66
N SER A 69 -19.45 -19.71 -16.83
CA SER A 69 -19.78 -19.13 -18.14
C SER A 69 -18.75 -19.50 -19.22
N GLY A 70 -17.47 -19.62 -18.86
CA GLY A 70 -16.41 -20.08 -19.75
C GLY A 70 -16.59 -21.54 -20.17
N LEU A 71 -17.02 -22.42 -19.25
CA LEU A 71 -17.34 -23.82 -19.56
C LEU A 71 -18.55 -23.97 -20.50
N LEU A 72 -19.53 -23.07 -20.40
CA LEU A 72 -20.71 -23.07 -21.25
C LEU A 72 -20.40 -22.53 -22.65
N LEU A 73 -19.70 -21.39 -22.74
CA LEU A 73 -19.41 -20.72 -24.00
C LEU A 73 -18.24 -21.34 -24.77
N LYS A 74 -17.30 -21.99 -24.07
CA LYS A 74 -16.11 -22.66 -24.62
C LYS A 74 -15.40 -21.82 -25.70
N PRO A 75 -14.85 -20.64 -25.36
CA PRO A 75 -14.12 -19.83 -26.34
C PRO A 75 -12.91 -20.61 -26.89
N GLN A 76 -12.93 -20.96 -28.17
CA GLN A 76 -11.89 -21.81 -28.81
C GLN A 76 -10.82 -21.01 -29.56
N SER A 77 -11.07 -19.74 -29.87
CA SER A 77 -10.11 -18.86 -30.56
C SER A 77 -9.62 -17.74 -29.64
N GLU A 78 -8.45 -17.18 -29.94
CA GLU A 78 -7.91 -16.01 -29.22
C GLU A 78 -8.88 -14.82 -29.23
N LEU A 79 -9.57 -14.61 -30.36
CA LEU A 79 -10.59 -13.58 -30.49
C LEU A 79 -11.81 -13.87 -29.60
N ALA A 80 -12.30 -15.12 -29.57
CA ALA A 80 -13.41 -15.50 -28.69
C ALA A 80 -13.04 -15.37 -27.21
N PHE A 81 -11.81 -15.73 -26.85
CA PHE A 81 -11.27 -15.54 -25.50
C PHE A 81 -11.21 -14.06 -25.14
N SER A 82 -10.66 -13.22 -26.00
CA SER A 82 -10.59 -11.77 -25.81
C SER A 82 -11.97 -11.15 -25.62
N LEU A 83 -12.92 -11.46 -26.50
CA LEU A 83 -14.29 -10.96 -26.42
C LEU A 83 -15.01 -11.43 -25.15
N PHE A 84 -14.74 -12.66 -24.68
CA PHE A 84 -15.28 -13.16 -23.42
C PHE A 84 -14.82 -12.33 -22.22
N PHE A 85 -13.53 -12.00 -22.11
CA PHE A 85 -13.02 -11.15 -21.04
C PHE A 85 -13.52 -9.71 -21.15
N LEU A 86 -13.60 -9.15 -22.37
CA LEU A 86 -14.13 -7.80 -22.58
C LEU A 86 -15.62 -7.71 -22.23
N PHE A 87 -16.40 -8.76 -22.52
CA PHE A 87 -17.79 -8.86 -22.10
C PHE A 87 -17.91 -8.83 -20.57
N TRP A 88 -17.14 -9.66 -19.86
CA TRP A 88 -17.12 -9.67 -18.41
C TRP A 88 -16.66 -8.33 -17.82
N ALA A 89 -15.66 -7.69 -18.39
CA ALA A 89 -15.23 -6.36 -17.98
C ALA A 89 -16.38 -5.34 -18.07
N ALA A 90 -17.11 -5.31 -19.19
CA ALA A 90 -18.24 -4.41 -19.38
C ALA A 90 -19.37 -4.68 -18.38
N VAL A 91 -19.73 -5.96 -18.18
CA VAL A 91 -20.77 -6.37 -17.22
C VAL A 91 -20.38 -5.97 -15.80
N LEU A 92 -19.15 -6.24 -15.38
CA LEU A 92 -18.69 -5.95 -14.02
C LEU A 92 -18.54 -4.45 -13.76
N LEU A 93 -18.04 -3.66 -14.72
CA LEU A 93 -18.00 -2.20 -14.58
C LEU A 93 -19.40 -1.60 -14.50
N PHE A 94 -20.33 -2.09 -15.33
CA PHE A 94 -21.73 -1.67 -15.26
C PHE A 94 -22.37 -2.03 -13.91
N PHE A 95 -22.17 -3.26 -13.45
CA PHE A 95 -22.66 -3.73 -12.16
C PHE A 95 -22.08 -2.94 -10.99
N LEU A 96 -20.77 -2.66 -11.02
CA LEU A 96 -20.09 -1.82 -10.04
C LEU A 96 -20.74 -0.42 -9.97
N GLU A 97 -20.90 0.25 -11.10
CA GLU A 97 -21.42 1.62 -11.10
C GLU A 97 -22.90 1.70 -10.73
N GLN A 98 -23.75 0.84 -11.29
CA GLN A 98 -25.19 0.93 -11.08
C GLN A 98 -25.63 0.27 -9.77
N ALA A 99 -25.22 -0.97 -9.52
CA ALA A 99 -25.69 -1.71 -8.36
C ALA A 99 -24.90 -1.36 -7.10
N ILE A 100 -23.57 -1.52 -7.14
CA ILE A 100 -22.74 -1.38 -5.94
C ILE A 100 -22.63 0.08 -5.49
N ILE A 101 -22.30 1.00 -6.41
CA ILE A 101 -22.04 2.40 -6.07
C ILE A 101 -23.35 3.20 -6.00
N ARG A 102 -24.20 3.19 -7.04
CA ARG A 102 -25.40 4.05 -7.07
C ARG A 102 -26.55 3.54 -6.20
N ILE A 103 -26.89 2.25 -6.30
CA ILE A 103 -28.04 1.68 -5.56
C ILE A 103 -27.66 1.36 -4.12
N HIS A 104 -26.63 0.54 -3.91
CA HIS A 104 -26.25 0.08 -2.57
C HIS A 104 -25.38 1.06 -1.80
N LYS A 105 -24.79 2.06 -2.48
CA LYS A 105 -23.92 3.08 -1.88
C LYS A 105 -22.79 2.45 -1.07
N TYR A 106 -22.20 1.39 -1.59
CA TYR A 106 -21.00 0.81 -0.99
C TYR A 106 -19.78 1.66 -1.34
N PHE A 107 -18.95 1.90 -0.33
CA PHE A 107 -17.66 2.58 -0.46
C PHE A 107 -16.68 1.92 0.49
N ARG A 108 -15.53 1.47 -0.03
CA ARG A 108 -14.49 0.77 0.75
C ARG A 108 -15.07 -0.40 1.56
N ASN A 109 -15.98 -1.15 0.94
CA ASN A 109 -16.65 -2.30 1.56
C ASN A 109 -16.05 -3.64 1.11
N GLY A 110 -15.16 -3.64 0.11
CA GLY A 110 -14.47 -4.82 -0.38
C GLY A 110 -15.17 -5.46 -1.56
N LEU A 111 -16.51 -5.42 -1.60
CA LEU A 111 -17.29 -5.78 -2.79
C LEU A 111 -17.01 -4.83 -3.96
N ASP A 112 -16.97 -3.54 -3.68
CA ASP A 112 -16.66 -2.50 -4.67
C ASP A 112 -15.22 -2.65 -5.18
N ASP A 113 -14.26 -2.81 -4.26
CA ASP A 113 -12.85 -2.98 -4.60
C ASP A 113 -12.61 -4.21 -5.48
N MET A 114 -13.09 -5.38 -5.05
CA MET A 114 -12.82 -6.64 -5.77
C MET A 114 -13.54 -6.72 -7.11
N THR A 115 -14.77 -6.21 -7.19
CA THR A 115 -15.48 -6.10 -8.48
C THR A 115 -14.70 -5.21 -9.44
N LEU A 116 -14.19 -4.06 -8.97
CA LEU A 116 -13.35 -3.18 -9.76
C LEU A 116 -12.07 -3.88 -10.24
N TYR A 117 -11.35 -4.57 -9.35
CA TYR A 117 -10.09 -5.22 -9.69
C TYR A 117 -10.28 -6.35 -10.71
N VAL A 118 -11.30 -7.19 -10.53
CA VAL A 118 -11.62 -8.24 -11.50
C VAL A 118 -12.06 -7.64 -12.84
N ALA A 119 -12.88 -6.58 -12.82
CA ALA A 119 -13.32 -5.92 -14.05
C ALA A 119 -12.15 -5.34 -14.85
N LEU A 120 -11.19 -4.69 -14.17
CA LEU A 120 -10.00 -4.14 -14.81
C LEU A 120 -9.03 -5.22 -15.27
N ALA A 121 -8.86 -6.30 -14.51
CA ALA A 121 -8.06 -7.45 -14.93
C ALA A 121 -8.65 -8.07 -16.22
N CYS A 122 -9.98 -8.20 -16.29
CA CYS A 122 -10.67 -8.66 -17.50
C CYS A 122 -10.51 -7.67 -18.66
N LEU A 123 -10.61 -6.37 -18.40
CA LEU A 123 -10.48 -5.33 -19.43
C LEU A 123 -9.07 -5.34 -20.02
N ILE A 124 -8.05 -5.25 -19.15
CA ILE A 124 -6.65 -5.22 -19.55
C ILE A 124 -6.27 -6.54 -20.20
N GLY A 125 -6.60 -7.67 -19.57
CA GLY A 125 -6.32 -9.00 -20.10
C GLY A 125 -6.96 -9.24 -21.47
N GLY A 126 -8.24 -8.87 -21.63
CA GLY A 126 -8.96 -9.00 -22.90
C GLY A 126 -8.45 -8.08 -24.01
N LEU A 127 -8.01 -6.86 -23.68
CA LEU A 127 -7.36 -5.98 -24.66
C LEU A 127 -5.95 -6.47 -25.01
N CYS A 128 -5.19 -6.95 -24.03
CA CYS A 128 -3.85 -7.49 -24.24
C CYS A 128 -3.88 -8.77 -25.08
N SER A 129 -4.90 -9.62 -24.93
CA SER A 129 -5.03 -10.85 -25.73
C SER A 129 -5.41 -10.60 -27.19
N LEU A 130 -5.87 -9.40 -27.55
CA LEU A 130 -6.06 -8.99 -28.95
C LEU A 130 -4.75 -8.62 -29.64
N LEU A 131 -3.69 -8.37 -28.87
CA LEU A 131 -2.38 -8.06 -29.42
C LEU A 131 -1.70 -9.36 -29.87
N PRO A 132 -1.08 -9.39 -31.07
CA PRO A 132 -0.36 -10.56 -31.52
C PRO A 132 0.77 -10.95 -30.54
N GLY A 133 0.95 -12.26 -30.32
CA GLY A 133 1.84 -12.81 -29.28
C GLY A 133 3.35 -12.59 -29.42
N ARG A 134 3.80 -11.72 -30.33
CA ARG A 134 5.22 -11.34 -30.52
C ARG A 134 5.46 -9.84 -30.40
N ILE A 135 4.69 -9.16 -29.56
CA ILE A 135 4.89 -7.73 -29.29
C ILE A 135 5.73 -7.56 -28.02
N ASP A 136 6.53 -6.51 -28.00
CA ASP A 136 7.32 -6.09 -26.85
C ASP A 136 6.47 -5.90 -25.59
N GLU A 137 6.99 -6.35 -24.45
CA GLU A 137 6.33 -6.25 -23.14
C GLU A 137 5.91 -4.82 -22.76
N VAL A 138 6.66 -3.83 -23.27
CA VAL A 138 6.40 -2.40 -23.05
C VAL A 138 5.02 -2.02 -23.56
N VAL A 139 4.55 -2.64 -24.64
CA VAL A 139 3.25 -2.31 -25.25
C VAL A 139 2.11 -2.72 -24.33
N TYR A 140 2.20 -3.88 -23.66
CA TYR A 140 1.19 -4.28 -22.66
C TYR A 140 1.15 -3.28 -21.51
N SER A 141 2.30 -2.79 -21.05
CA SER A 141 2.37 -1.79 -19.98
C SER A 141 1.83 -0.43 -20.43
N LEU A 142 2.17 0.02 -21.64
CA LEU A 142 1.65 1.26 -22.23
C LEU A 142 0.14 1.23 -22.44
N LEU A 143 -0.42 0.08 -22.77
CA LEU A 143 -1.86 -0.12 -22.90
C LEU A 143 -2.56 -0.12 -21.52
N SER A 144 -1.92 -0.75 -20.52
CA SER A 144 -2.47 -0.91 -19.17
C SER A 144 -2.45 0.40 -18.37
N LEU A 145 -1.38 1.19 -18.50
CA LEU A 145 -1.17 2.41 -17.71
C LEU A 145 -2.34 3.41 -17.77
N PRO A 146 -2.85 3.85 -18.94
CA PRO A 146 -3.94 4.82 -18.99
C PRO A 146 -5.21 4.25 -18.35
N ILE A 147 -5.49 2.96 -18.49
CA ILE A 147 -6.65 2.30 -17.88
C ILE A 147 -6.53 2.33 -16.36
N LEU A 148 -5.37 1.97 -15.81
CA LEU A 148 -5.10 1.99 -14.37
C LEU A 148 -5.18 3.41 -13.81
N VAL A 149 -4.61 4.41 -14.49
CA VAL A 149 -4.64 5.82 -14.07
C VAL A 149 -6.08 6.35 -14.06
N ILE A 150 -6.84 6.11 -15.13
CA ILE A 150 -8.25 6.56 -15.22
C ILE A 150 -9.08 5.92 -14.11
N ALA A 151 -8.92 4.61 -13.88
CA ALA A 151 -9.65 3.91 -12.84
C ALA A 151 -9.25 4.37 -11.44
N ALA A 152 -7.95 4.52 -11.17
CA ALA A 152 -7.46 5.06 -9.90
C ALA A 152 -8.04 6.44 -9.61
N ILE A 153 -8.09 7.33 -10.59
CA ILE A 153 -8.66 8.67 -10.43
C ILE A 153 -10.18 8.62 -10.24
N ARG A 154 -10.89 7.82 -11.06
CA ARG A 154 -12.36 7.74 -11.07
C ARG A 154 -12.91 7.13 -9.78
N TYR A 155 -12.30 6.05 -9.29
CA TYR A 155 -12.76 5.31 -8.11
C TYR A 155 -12.00 5.67 -6.83
N VAL A 156 -11.06 6.62 -6.87
CA VAL A 156 -10.31 7.09 -5.70
C VAL A 156 -9.60 5.91 -4.98
N ASP A 157 -9.08 4.97 -5.78
CA ASP A 157 -8.56 3.69 -5.29
C ASP A 157 -7.04 3.73 -5.08
N ARG A 158 -6.62 3.36 -3.87
CA ARG A 158 -5.23 3.37 -3.43
C ARG A 158 -4.39 2.29 -4.10
N LEU A 159 -4.95 1.10 -4.27
CA LEU A 159 -4.26 -0.07 -4.81
C LEU A 159 -4.05 0.05 -6.31
N LEU A 160 -5.01 0.61 -7.04
CA LEU A 160 -4.87 0.94 -8.45
C LEU A 160 -3.88 2.08 -8.67
N SER A 161 -3.75 3.01 -7.72
CA SER A 161 -2.70 4.04 -7.77
C SER A 161 -1.32 3.40 -7.64
N ALA A 162 -1.15 2.43 -6.72
CA ALA A 162 0.07 1.64 -6.60
C ALA A 162 0.34 0.81 -7.88
N ALA A 163 -0.69 0.17 -8.44
CA ALA A 163 -0.57 -0.59 -9.69
C ALA A 163 -0.15 0.30 -10.87
N ALA A 164 -0.73 1.50 -10.98
CA ALA A 164 -0.35 2.48 -11.99
C ALA A 164 1.10 2.95 -11.81
N PHE A 165 1.56 3.17 -10.57
CA PHE A 165 2.95 3.49 -10.27
C PHE A 165 3.90 2.37 -10.71
N CYS A 166 3.61 1.11 -10.34
CA CYS A 166 4.42 -0.04 -10.74
C CYS A 166 4.43 -0.20 -12.26
N CYS A 167 3.29 -0.04 -12.93
CA CYS A 167 3.20 -0.12 -14.39
C CYS A 167 4.02 0.98 -15.07
N ALA A 168 3.97 2.21 -14.58
CA ALA A 168 4.79 3.32 -15.07
C ALA A 168 6.28 3.08 -14.84
N LEU A 169 6.67 2.56 -13.67
CA LEU A 169 8.05 2.18 -13.38
C LEU A 169 8.53 1.06 -14.32
N SER A 170 7.71 0.04 -14.57
CA SER A 170 8.03 -1.05 -15.50
C SER A 170 8.28 -0.53 -16.92
N ILE A 171 7.50 0.46 -17.38
CA ILE A 171 7.76 1.12 -18.67
C ILE A 171 9.16 1.77 -18.67
N VAL A 172 9.51 2.52 -17.61
CA VAL A 172 10.84 3.14 -17.51
C VAL A 172 11.96 2.10 -17.56
N VAL A 173 11.83 1.03 -16.77
CA VAL A 173 12.82 -0.07 -16.72
C VAL A 173 13.00 -0.70 -18.09
N GLN A 174 11.91 -1.14 -18.72
CA GLN A 174 11.96 -1.83 -20.01
C GLN A 174 12.44 -0.91 -21.15
N LEU A 175 12.15 0.40 -21.10
CA LEU A 175 12.70 1.35 -22.07
C LEU A 175 14.22 1.49 -21.94
N VAL A 176 14.76 1.49 -20.72
CA VAL A 176 16.20 1.58 -20.47
C VAL A 176 16.91 0.27 -20.83
N GLU A 177 16.31 -0.87 -20.52
CA GLU A 177 16.86 -2.21 -20.84
C GLU A 177 17.04 -2.42 -22.36
N LYS A 178 16.19 -1.80 -23.18
CA LYS A 178 16.32 -1.84 -24.65
C LYS A 178 17.53 -1.08 -25.19
N VAL A 179 18.23 -0.28 -24.38
CA VAL A 179 19.42 0.46 -24.81
C VAL A 179 20.69 -0.40 -24.59
N PRO A 180 21.24 -1.02 -25.65
CA PRO A 180 22.33 -1.98 -25.51
C PRO A 180 23.59 -1.33 -24.93
N GLY A 181 24.25 -2.02 -24.00
CA GLY A 181 25.51 -1.60 -23.39
C GLY A 181 25.41 -0.44 -22.38
N VAL A 182 24.26 0.22 -22.28
CA VAL A 182 24.05 1.39 -21.42
C VAL A 182 23.11 1.09 -20.24
N ALA A 183 22.22 0.11 -20.38
CA ALA A 183 21.20 -0.22 -19.39
C ALA A 183 21.75 -0.36 -17.96
N ILE A 184 22.86 -1.07 -17.76
CA ILE A 184 23.49 -1.30 -16.45
C ILE A 184 23.88 0.02 -15.77
N TYR A 185 24.35 0.99 -16.56
CA TYR A 185 24.82 2.28 -16.05
C TYR A 185 23.69 3.27 -15.80
N VAL A 186 22.53 3.11 -16.44
CA VAL A 186 21.45 4.11 -16.43
C VAL A 186 20.26 3.64 -15.60
N LEU A 187 20.02 2.33 -15.50
CA LEU A 187 18.81 1.79 -14.89
C LEU A 187 18.59 2.21 -13.43
N PRO A 188 19.59 2.16 -12.53
CA PRO A 188 19.44 2.65 -11.15
C PRO A 188 19.03 4.13 -11.12
N TYR A 189 19.69 4.95 -11.94
CA TYR A 189 19.46 6.39 -12.00
C TYR A 189 18.10 6.74 -12.64
N ALA A 190 17.66 5.97 -13.62
CA ALA A 190 16.34 6.12 -14.24
C ALA A 190 15.22 5.83 -13.24
N GLY A 191 15.36 4.76 -12.44
CA GLY A 191 14.44 4.44 -11.34
C GLY A 191 14.40 5.56 -10.29
N MET A 192 15.56 6.06 -9.88
CA MET A 192 15.67 7.20 -8.95
C MET A 192 15.05 8.48 -9.53
N ALA A 193 15.32 8.80 -10.80
CA ALA A 193 14.79 9.99 -11.47
C ALA A 193 13.26 9.93 -11.59
N PHE A 194 12.71 8.76 -11.96
CA PHE A 194 11.27 8.52 -12.00
C PHE A 194 10.64 8.76 -10.62
N CYS A 195 11.18 8.14 -9.57
CA CYS A 195 10.66 8.27 -8.21
C CYS A 195 10.76 9.71 -7.69
N ALA A 196 11.88 10.39 -7.97
CA ALA A 196 12.05 11.80 -7.62
C ALA A 196 11.02 12.69 -8.35
N ALA A 197 10.77 12.44 -9.64
CA ALA A 197 9.77 13.18 -10.40
C ALA A 197 8.36 12.99 -9.83
N VAL A 198 7.96 11.75 -9.52
CA VAL A 198 6.67 11.46 -8.91
C VAL A 198 6.56 12.12 -7.53
N TYR A 199 7.57 12.01 -6.68
CA TYR A 199 7.60 12.65 -5.36
C TYR A 199 7.46 14.18 -5.46
N LEU A 200 8.20 14.83 -6.37
CA LEU A 200 8.12 16.27 -6.58
C LEU A 200 6.75 16.70 -7.11
N LEU A 201 6.14 15.92 -8.00
CA LEU A 201 4.79 16.18 -8.49
C LEU A 201 3.76 16.10 -7.34
N ILE A 202 3.89 15.13 -6.45
CA ILE A 202 3.03 15.02 -5.26
C ILE A 202 3.20 16.24 -4.37
N LYS A 203 4.44 16.58 -3.98
CA LYS A 203 4.71 17.72 -3.08
C LYS A 203 4.33 19.06 -3.68
N ARG A 204 4.42 19.23 -5.01
CA ARG A 204 3.95 20.44 -5.70
C ARG A 204 2.42 20.61 -5.62
N ASN A 205 1.69 19.51 -5.56
CA ASN A 205 0.23 19.50 -5.51
C ASN A 205 -0.32 19.33 -4.09
N ASP A 206 0.56 19.12 -3.10
CA ASP A 206 0.18 19.02 -1.71
C ASP A 206 -0.45 20.35 -1.24
N GLY A 207 -1.56 20.26 -0.51
CA GLY A 207 -2.34 21.41 -0.05
C GLY A 207 -3.39 21.97 -1.04
N ARG A 208 -3.49 21.48 -2.28
CA ARG A 208 -4.59 21.87 -3.19
C ARG A 208 -5.93 21.29 -2.73
N ARG A 209 -6.91 22.17 -2.48
CA ARG A 209 -8.25 21.78 -1.96
C ARG A 209 -9.09 21.00 -2.97
N ASP A 210 -8.84 21.28 -4.24
CA ASP A 210 -9.42 20.66 -5.42
C ASP A 210 -8.95 19.21 -5.60
N LEU A 211 -7.81 18.83 -4.98
CA LEU A 211 -7.27 17.47 -5.02
C LEU A 211 -7.48 16.69 -3.71
N ARG A 212 -8.30 17.20 -2.78
CA ARG A 212 -8.48 16.60 -1.45
C ARG A 212 -8.87 15.12 -1.46
N TYR A 213 -9.69 14.71 -2.42
CA TYR A 213 -10.20 13.34 -2.52
C TYR A 213 -9.09 12.31 -2.80
N TRP A 214 -8.03 12.73 -3.51
CA TRP A 214 -6.91 11.85 -3.87
C TRP A 214 -5.75 11.90 -2.86
N ARG A 215 -5.93 12.54 -1.70
CA ARG A 215 -4.87 12.70 -0.69
C ARG A 215 -4.30 11.36 -0.21
N ASP A 216 -5.16 10.37 -0.03
CA ASP A 216 -4.72 9.01 0.35
C ASP A 216 -3.88 8.34 -0.75
N GLN A 217 -4.24 8.57 -2.01
CA GLN A 217 -3.52 8.03 -3.16
C GLN A 217 -2.16 8.70 -3.29
N PHE A 218 -2.08 10.02 -3.08
CA PHE A 218 -0.80 10.72 -2.97
C PHE A 218 0.07 10.17 -1.83
N GLY A 219 -0.52 9.81 -0.69
CA GLY A 219 0.22 9.16 0.40
C GLY A 219 0.84 7.81 -0.01
N VAL A 220 0.10 6.97 -0.75
CA VAL A 220 0.62 5.70 -1.28
C VAL A 220 1.71 5.92 -2.33
N LEU A 221 1.47 6.84 -3.28
CA LEU A 221 2.45 7.15 -4.32
C LEU A 221 3.73 7.77 -3.72
N GLU A 222 3.60 8.57 -2.66
CA GLU A 222 4.72 9.13 -1.93
C GLU A 222 5.53 8.03 -1.25
N LEU A 223 4.86 7.11 -0.54
CA LEU A 223 5.50 5.95 0.10
C LEU A 223 6.27 5.12 -0.93
N LEU A 224 5.64 4.76 -2.05
CA LEU A 224 6.28 3.99 -3.11
C LEU A 224 7.46 4.74 -3.72
N SER A 225 7.32 6.05 -3.97
CA SER A 225 8.42 6.86 -4.51
C SER A 225 9.62 6.88 -3.58
N ILE A 226 9.41 7.03 -2.26
CA ILE A 226 10.49 7.03 -1.26
C ILE A 226 11.17 5.66 -1.19
N LEU A 227 10.37 4.58 -1.07
CA LEU A 227 10.92 3.23 -0.94
C LEU A 227 11.64 2.76 -2.21
N VAL A 228 11.07 3.01 -3.38
CA VAL A 228 11.68 2.61 -4.66
C VAL A 228 12.89 3.48 -4.99
N PHE A 229 12.87 4.79 -4.66
CA PHE A 229 14.07 5.62 -4.80
C PHE A 229 15.24 5.06 -3.99
N TYR A 230 14.99 4.67 -2.73
CA TYR A 230 16.00 4.01 -1.90
C TYR A 230 16.44 2.68 -2.50
N ALA A 231 15.49 1.85 -2.95
CA ALA A 231 15.79 0.55 -3.55
C ALA A 231 16.68 0.69 -4.80
N SER A 232 16.39 1.66 -5.67
CA SER A 232 17.18 1.96 -6.87
C SER A 232 18.59 2.47 -6.56
N GLY A 233 18.86 2.96 -5.35
CA GLY A 233 20.19 3.41 -4.92
C GLY A 233 20.89 2.46 -3.93
N ASN A 234 20.22 1.41 -3.45
CA ASN A 234 20.76 0.47 -2.48
C ASN A 234 21.75 -0.48 -3.15
N TYR A 235 22.93 -0.65 -2.54
CA TYR A 235 24.03 -1.43 -3.10
C TYR A 235 23.63 -2.88 -3.40
N TRP A 236 22.96 -3.55 -2.46
CA TRP A 236 22.57 -4.95 -2.63
C TRP A 236 21.59 -5.14 -3.77
N ILE A 237 20.58 -4.27 -3.86
CA ILE A 237 19.58 -4.34 -4.92
C ILE A 237 20.22 -4.07 -6.28
N VAL A 238 21.03 -3.01 -6.38
CA VAL A 238 21.70 -2.66 -7.64
C VAL A 238 22.71 -3.73 -8.07
N GLN A 239 23.42 -4.35 -7.14
CA GLN A 239 24.30 -5.48 -7.45
C GLN A 239 23.52 -6.66 -8.03
N ASN A 240 22.40 -7.06 -7.41
CA ASN A 240 21.58 -8.18 -7.91
C ASN A 240 21.02 -7.90 -9.31
N VAL A 241 20.54 -6.68 -9.55
CA VAL A 241 20.05 -6.27 -10.88
C VAL A 241 21.19 -6.27 -11.90
N THR A 242 22.37 -5.79 -11.52
CA THR A 242 23.55 -5.78 -12.41
C THR A 242 24.00 -7.20 -12.76
N ALA A 243 24.07 -8.09 -11.76
CA ALA A 243 24.39 -9.49 -11.95
C ALA A 243 23.38 -10.19 -12.87
N TYR A 244 22.08 -9.92 -12.69
CA TYR A 244 21.02 -10.47 -13.53
C TYR A 244 21.14 -10.00 -15.00
N LEU A 245 21.35 -8.70 -15.23
CA LEU A 245 21.35 -8.14 -16.58
C LEU A 245 22.65 -8.38 -17.36
N SER A 246 23.78 -8.53 -16.67
CA SER A 246 25.11 -8.50 -17.31
C SER A 246 26.06 -9.62 -16.89
N GLY A 247 25.71 -10.39 -15.86
CA GLY A 247 26.59 -11.37 -15.24
C GLY A 247 27.74 -10.77 -14.42
N LEU A 248 27.82 -9.44 -14.29
CA LEU A 248 28.84 -8.79 -13.49
C LEU A 248 28.54 -8.94 -11.99
N GLU A 249 29.54 -9.38 -11.22
CA GLU A 249 29.41 -9.51 -9.76
C GLU A 249 29.30 -8.16 -9.04
N GLN A 250 29.79 -7.08 -9.63
CA GLN A 250 29.81 -5.76 -9.02
C GLN A 250 29.19 -4.72 -9.96
N PRO A 251 28.36 -3.81 -9.43
CA PRO A 251 27.83 -2.72 -10.22
C PRO A 251 28.93 -1.71 -10.55
N PRO A 252 28.89 -1.07 -11.71
CA PRO A 252 29.71 0.10 -11.97
C PRO A 252 29.46 1.17 -10.90
N LEU A 253 30.53 1.85 -10.42
CA LEU A 253 30.44 2.83 -9.33
C LEU A 253 29.89 2.23 -8.02
N ASP A 254 30.34 1.04 -7.65
CA ASP A 254 30.04 0.35 -6.39
C ASP A 254 30.08 1.26 -5.14
N TRP A 255 31.11 2.09 -5.00
CA TRP A 255 31.30 3.03 -3.90
C TRP A 255 30.15 4.04 -3.79
N PHE A 256 29.56 4.45 -4.93
CA PHE A 256 28.45 5.38 -4.97
C PHE A 256 27.20 4.76 -4.37
N PHE A 257 26.89 3.51 -4.72
CA PHE A 257 25.73 2.81 -4.17
C PHE A 257 25.91 2.44 -2.69
N TRP A 258 27.14 2.17 -2.25
CA TRP A 258 27.44 2.05 -0.82
C TRP A 258 27.18 3.36 -0.06
N LEU A 259 27.64 4.49 -0.59
CA LEU A 259 27.36 5.80 -0.01
C LEU A 259 25.85 6.05 0.07
N PHE A 260 25.12 5.79 -1.02
CA PHE A 260 23.66 5.99 -1.09
C PHE A 260 22.89 5.10 -0.14
N THR A 261 23.34 3.87 0.07
CA THR A 261 22.74 2.91 1.01
C THR A 261 22.60 3.50 2.41
N PHE A 262 23.51 4.37 2.85
CA PHE A 262 23.44 5.03 4.16
C PHE A 262 23.00 6.49 4.09
N ALA A 263 23.42 7.22 3.06
CA ALA A 263 23.14 8.64 2.91
C ALA A 263 21.65 8.93 2.67
N VAL A 264 20.96 8.11 1.86
CA VAL A 264 19.54 8.30 1.55
C VAL A 264 18.64 8.14 2.80
N PRO A 265 18.74 7.06 3.59
CA PRO A 265 17.98 6.95 4.85
C PRO A 265 18.27 8.09 5.83
N ALA A 266 19.54 8.51 5.97
CA ALA A 266 19.92 9.63 6.82
C ALA A 266 19.29 10.95 6.33
N MET A 267 19.25 11.16 5.01
CA MET A 267 18.56 12.29 4.38
C MET A 267 17.06 12.24 4.65
N TYR A 268 16.41 11.08 4.57
CA TYR A 268 14.99 10.92 4.90
C TYR A 268 14.69 11.26 6.36
N LEU A 269 15.50 10.80 7.32
CA LEU A 269 15.35 11.20 8.71
C LEU A 269 15.50 12.71 8.91
N TYR A 270 16.56 13.30 8.35
CA TYR A 270 16.84 14.73 8.50
C TYR A 270 15.71 15.59 7.90
N THR A 271 15.29 15.25 6.68
CA THR A 271 14.24 15.99 5.98
C THR A 271 12.86 15.74 6.60
N GLY A 272 12.57 14.52 7.07
CA GLY A 272 11.34 14.14 7.78
C GLY A 272 11.18 14.92 9.08
N LEU A 273 12.26 15.02 9.87
CA LEU A 273 12.31 15.87 11.06
C LEU A 273 12.11 17.35 10.69
N ARG A 274 12.90 17.88 9.74
CA ARG A 274 12.83 19.31 9.40
C ARG A 274 11.47 19.75 8.84
N ARG A 275 10.84 18.90 8.03
CA ARG A 275 9.53 19.17 7.40
C ARG A 275 8.35 18.72 8.24
N LYS A 276 8.58 18.05 9.38
CA LYS A 276 7.54 17.40 10.21
C LYS A 276 6.71 16.41 9.39
N ASP A 277 7.36 15.72 8.48
CA ASP A 277 6.75 14.74 7.59
C ASP A 277 6.91 13.34 8.19
N ARG A 278 5.82 12.83 8.78
CA ARG A 278 5.82 11.52 9.44
C ARG A 278 6.11 10.39 8.45
N LEU A 279 5.53 10.43 7.24
CA LEU A 279 5.69 9.35 6.28
C LEU A 279 7.15 9.21 5.85
N MET A 280 7.82 10.34 5.61
CA MET A 280 9.24 10.33 5.26
C MET A 280 10.13 9.93 6.44
N LEU A 281 9.77 10.31 7.68
CA LEU A 281 10.49 9.89 8.89
C LEU A 281 10.39 8.37 9.09
N ASP A 282 9.17 7.82 9.07
CA ASP A 282 8.91 6.39 9.26
C ASP A 282 9.59 5.56 8.15
N SER A 283 9.51 6.02 6.91
CA SER A 283 10.19 5.39 5.77
C SER A 283 11.71 5.45 5.93
N GLY A 284 12.26 6.56 6.45
CA GLY A 284 13.69 6.70 6.75
C GLY A 284 14.16 5.70 7.81
N ILE A 285 13.38 5.50 8.88
CA ILE A 285 13.68 4.48 9.91
C ILE A 285 13.68 3.08 9.28
N ALA A 286 12.65 2.75 8.50
CA ALA A 286 12.59 1.47 7.79
C ALA A 286 13.79 1.28 6.84
N CYS A 287 14.17 2.31 6.09
CA CYS A 287 15.32 2.28 5.19
C CYS A 287 16.64 2.10 5.95
N ILE A 288 16.82 2.68 7.14
CA ILE A 288 18.00 2.43 7.99
C ILE A 288 18.11 0.95 8.35
N VAL A 289 17.00 0.31 8.74
CA VAL A 289 16.98 -1.12 9.03
C VAL A 289 17.42 -1.90 7.79
N LEU A 290 16.89 -1.55 6.61
CA LEU A 290 17.33 -2.14 5.33
C LEU A 290 18.81 -1.88 5.04
N SER A 291 19.35 -0.70 5.34
CA SER A 291 20.79 -0.40 5.18
C SER A 291 21.66 -1.31 6.04
N PHE A 292 21.24 -1.57 7.29
CA PHE A 292 21.96 -2.48 8.18
C PHE A 292 21.84 -3.94 7.72
N ILE A 293 20.69 -4.35 7.19
CA ILE A 293 20.53 -5.67 6.56
C ILE A 293 21.47 -5.82 5.36
N THR A 294 21.50 -4.81 4.48
CA THR A 294 22.44 -4.75 3.35
C THR A 294 23.89 -4.84 3.85
N PHE A 295 24.28 -4.01 4.82
CA PHE A 295 25.64 -4.02 5.37
C PHE A 295 26.02 -5.39 5.92
N ARG A 296 25.13 -6.00 6.72
CA ARG A 296 25.36 -7.32 7.32
C ARG A 296 25.47 -8.43 6.28
N HIS A 297 24.77 -8.32 5.15
CA HIS A 297 24.87 -9.28 4.06
C HIS A 297 26.30 -9.39 3.51
N TYR A 298 27.04 -8.28 3.44
CA TYR A 298 28.43 -8.27 2.98
C TYR A 298 29.46 -8.39 4.10
N TYR A 299 29.13 -7.89 5.29
CA TYR A 299 30.05 -7.83 6.43
C TYR A 299 29.49 -8.60 7.63
N HIS A 300 29.93 -9.85 7.78
CA HIS A 300 29.60 -10.70 8.92
C HIS A 300 30.51 -10.44 10.12
N LEU A 301 30.48 -9.22 10.66
CA LEU A 301 31.38 -8.81 11.76
C LEU A 301 31.07 -9.50 13.09
N VAL A 302 29.80 -9.82 13.35
CA VAL A 302 29.34 -10.40 14.63
C VAL A 302 28.24 -11.43 14.40
N SER A 303 28.09 -12.37 15.35
CA SER A 303 27.00 -13.35 15.34
C SER A 303 25.63 -12.67 15.36
N LEU A 304 24.61 -13.37 14.87
CA LEU A 304 23.25 -12.80 14.78
C LEU A 304 22.72 -12.41 16.17
N SER A 305 23.03 -13.22 17.18
CA SER A 305 22.65 -12.95 18.57
C SER A 305 23.25 -11.64 19.07
N TRP A 306 24.56 -11.43 18.87
CA TRP A 306 25.22 -10.18 19.28
C TRP A 306 24.71 -8.97 18.50
N ALA A 307 24.50 -9.09 17.19
CA ALA A 307 23.92 -8.03 16.39
C ALA A 307 22.52 -7.62 16.89
N ALA A 308 21.67 -8.61 17.19
CA ALA A 308 20.32 -8.37 17.69
C ALA A 308 20.33 -7.73 19.09
N THR A 309 21.16 -8.22 20.01
CA THR A 309 21.26 -7.67 21.37
C THR A 309 21.80 -6.24 21.35
N ILE A 310 22.86 -5.97 20.60
CA ILE A 310 23.45 -4.62 20.50
C ILE A 310 22.48 -3.68 19.80
N GLY A 311 21.88 -4.10 18.68
CA GLY A 311 20.88 -3.31 17.96
C GLY A 311 19.68 -2.96 18.84
N GLY A 312 19.16 -3.94 19.58
CA GLY A 312 18.07 -3.74 20.55
C GLY A 312 18.45 -2.78 21.67
N ALA A 313 19.65 -2.91 22.25
CA ALA A 313 20.14 -2.00 23.29
C ALA A 313 20.28 -0.55 22.78
N VAL A 314 20.79 -0.37 21.55
CA VAL A 314 20.90 0.95 20.90
C VAL A 314 19.51 1.53 20.65
N LEU A 315 18.58 0.77 20.07
CA LEU A 315 17.21 1.22 19.82
C LEU A 315 16.47 1.58 21.11
N PHE A 316 16.67 0.80 22.18
CA PHE A 316 16.13 1.09 23.49
C PHE A 316 16.68 2.40 24.06
N ALA A 317 18.01 2.58 24.03
CA ALA A 317 18.65 3.80 24.51
C ALA A 317 18.21 5.04 23.72
N LEU A 318 18.15 4.93 22.39
CA LEU A 318 17.68 6.00 21.51
C LEU A 318 16.21 6.34 21.77
N SER A 319 15.35 5.34 21.89
CA SER A 319 13.92 5.53 22.21
C SER A 319 13.75 6.19 23.58
N TYR A 320 14.45 5.70 24.61
CA TYR A 320 14.42 6.29 25.95
C TYR A 320 14.87 7.76 25.94
N ALA A 321 15.98 8.06 25.25
CA ALA A 321 16.49 9.41 25.12
C ALA A 321 15.52 10.32 24.36
N ALA A 322 14.93 9.84 23.26
CA ALA A 322 13.94 10.57 22.47
C ALA A 322 12.69 10.88 23.30
N ILE A 323 12.13 9.90 24.02
CA ILE A 323 10.96 10.10 24.89
C ILE A 323 11.28 11.14 25.97
N ARG A 324 12.42 11.01 26.65
CA ARG A 324 12.84 11.95 27.69
C ARG A 324 13.05 13.36 27.14
N TYR A 325 13.60 13.49 25.94
CA TYR A 325 13.79 14.76 25.27
C TYR A 325 12.45 15.39 24.87
N LEU A 326 11.56 14.64 24.22
CA LEU A 326 10.25 15.14 23.77
C LEU A 326 9.33 15.53 24.92
N ARG A 327 9.39 14.83 26.05
CA ARG A 327 8.66 15.22 27.28
C ARG A 327 9.17 16.53 27.88
N ARG A 328 10.45 16.84 27.73
CA ARG A 328 11.06 18.09 28.25
C ARG A 328 10.93 19.25 27.26
N ASN A 329 10.94 18.97 25.96
CA ASN A 329 10.98 19.96 24.89
C ASN A 329 9.79 19.76 23.93
N THR A 330 8.58 20.09 24.40
CA THR A 330 7.31 19.86 23.71
C THR A 330 7.06 20.77 22.50
N ARG A 331 7.99 21.67 22.17
CA ARG A 331 7.93 22.52 20.99
C ARG A 331 9.24 22.41 20.22
N PRO A 332 9.27 21.98 18.94
CA PRO A 332 8.14 21.85 18.00
C PRO A 332 7.53 20.43 17.86
N PHE A 333 8.02 19.43 18.60
CA PHE A 333 7.54 18.04 18.55
C PHE A 333 6.93 17.63 19.89
N THR A 334 5.90 16.77 19.86
CA THR A 334 5.26 16.24 21.07
C THR A 334 5.36 14.72 21.12
N TYR A 335 5.37 14.17 22.33
CA TYR A 335 5.24 12.73 22.58
C TYR A 335 3.78 12.28 22.47
N GLU A 336 2.81 13.19 22.58
CA GLU A 336 1.39 12.82 22.57
C GLU A 336 0.99 12.20 21.23
N PRO A 337 0.26 11.06 21.26
CA PRO A 337 -0.19 10.40 20.05
C PRO A 337 -1.12 11.32 19.27
N GLU A 338 -0.84 11.43 17.97
CA GLU A 338 -1.72 12.14 17.05
C GLU A 338 -2.68 11.13 16.43
N GLY A 339 -3.98 11.39 16.46
CA GLY A 339 -4.98 10.52 15.82
C GLY A 339 -4.87 10.37 14.29
N LYS A 340 -3.85 10.96 13.65
CA LYS A 340 -3.52 10.68 12.24
C LYS A 340 -2.25 9.84 12.21
N ILE A 341 -2.45 8.54 12.14
CA ILE A 341 -1.40 7.52 12.10
C ILE A 341 -0.94 7.35 10.64
N SER A 342 0.36 7.22 10.42
CA SER A 342 0.88 6.96 9.07
C SER A 342 0.53 5.52 8.63
N ILE A 343 0.54 5.24 7.33
CA ILE A 343 0.28 3.87 6.82
C ILE A 343 1.27 2.87 7.44
N LEU A 344 2.53 3.27 7.63
CA LEU A 344 3.56 2.44 8.24
C LEU A 344 3.33 2.21 9.74
N GLN A 345 2.84 3.22 10.45
CA GLN A 345 2.52 3.09 11.88
C GLN A 345 1.31 2.17 12.09
N THR A 346 0.26 2.29 11.26
CA THR A 346 -0.89 1.37 11.31
C THR A 346 -0.45 -0.08 11.03
N ALA A 347 0.41 -0.29 10.03
CA ALA A 347 0.99 -1.61 9.76
C ALA A 347 1.84 -2.11 10.95
N GLY A 348 2.62 -1.21 11.56
CA GLY A 348 3.42 -1.50 12.74
C GLY A 348 2.57 -1.92 13.94
N GLU A 349 1.50 -1.20 14.25
CA GLU A 349 0.56 -1.53 15.34
C GLU A 349 0.00 -2.95 15.17
N TYR A 350 -0.47 -3.30 13.96
CA TYR A 350 -0.96 -4.65 13.68
C TYR A 350 0.13 -5.72 13.84
N LEU A 351 1.36 -5.46 13.38
CA LEU A 351 2.48 -6.38 13.57
C LEU A 351 2.83 -6.55 15.05
N PHE A 352 2.86 -5.46 15.82
CA PHE A 352 3.10 -5.50 17.26
C PHE A 352 2.02 -6.26 18.00
N GLU A 353 0.74 -6.02 17.70
CA GLU A 353 -0.38 -6.77 18.26
C GLU A 353 -0.25 -8.27 17.97
N GLN A 354 0.04 -8.66 16.72
CA GLN A 354 0.19 -10.07 16.36
C GLN A 354 1.39 -10.74 17.03
N THR A 355 2.51 -10.03 17.14
CA THR A 355 3.76 -10.59 17.66
C THR A 355 3.75 -10.67 19.18
N ILE A 356 3.20 -9.66 19.87
CA ILE A 356 3.15 -9.62 21.33
C ILE A 356 1.96 -10.44 21.87
N ALA A 357 0.80 -10.43 21.21
CA ALA A 357 -0.34 -11.26 21.63
C ALA A 357 -0.09 -12.75 21.39
N GLY A 358 0.79 -13.12 20.45
CA GLY A 358 1.24 -14.50 20.25
C GLY A 358 2.09 -15.06 21.39
N ASP A 359 2.78 -14.18 22.14
CA ASP A 359 3.66 -14.52 23.27
C ASP A 359 3.01 -14.33 24.65
N ALA A 360 1.77 -13.82 24.70
CA ALA A 360 0.99 -13.83 25.94
C ALA A 360 0.61 -15.28 26.25
N ALA A 361 1.46 -15.95 27.04
CA ALA A 361 1.17 -17.25 27.61
C ALA A 361 -0.27 -17.27 28.11
N ALA A 362 -1.08 -18.18 27.57
CA ALA A 362 -2.41 -18.44 28.10
C ALA A 362 -2.27 -18.59 29.62
N PRO A 363 -3.12 -17.93 30.44
CA PRO A 363 -3.04 -18.10 31.88
C PRO A 363 -3.06 -19.60 32.16
N GLU A 364 -2.06 -20.06 32.90
CA GLU A 364 -1.86 -21.45 33.27
C GLU A 364 -3.15 -21.95 33.93
N LYS A 365 -4.02 -22.60 33.13
CA LYS A 365 -5.17 -23.31 33.66
C LYS A 365 -4.59 -24.50 34.38
N ASP A 366 -4.57 -24.37 35.70
CA ASP A 366 -4.30 -25.41 36.67
C ASP A 366 -4.85 -26.75 36.16
N LYS A 367 -3.96 -27.64 35.73
CA LYS A 367 -4.31 -28.95 35.20
C LYS A 367 -4.60 -29.88 36.37
N THR A 368 -5.74 -29.69 37.01
CA THR A 368 -6.34 -30.70 37.88
C THR A 368 -7.74 -31.01 37.38
N GLY A 369 -7.85 -31.96 36.47
CA GLY A 369 -9.13 -32.52 36.02
C GLY A 369 -9.09 -33.03 34.59
N MET A 370 -9.06 -34.35 34.43
CA MET A 370 -9.44 -35.01 33.17
C MET A 370 -10.87 -34.59 32.81
N GLY A 371 -11.06 -33.85 31.70
CA GLY A 371 -12.39 -33.47 31.25
C GLY A 371 -12.42 -32.69 29.94
N GLY A 372 -12.83 -33.35 28.86
CA GLY A 372 -13.52 -32.75 27.71
C GLY A 372 -12.70 -31.90 26.75
N GLY A 373 -12.40 -32.43 25.56
CA GLY A 373 -11.90 -31.62 24.45
C GLY A 373 -12.94 -30.59 24.00
N ALA A 374 -12.59 -29.31 24.09
CA ALA A 374 -13.36 -28.21 23.50
C ALA A 374 -12.61 -27.71 22.26
N PHE A 375 -12.85 -28.37 21.12
CA PHE A 375 -12.63 -27.75 19.82
C PHE A 375 -13.69 -26.66 19.66
N GLY A 376 -13.26 -25.40 19.57
CA GLY A 376 -14.10 -24.23 19.45
C GLY A 376 -14.89 -24.22 18.15
N GLY A 377 -16.12 -24.71 18.21
CA GLY A 377 -17.15 -24.46 17.20
C GLY A 377 -17.60 -23.01 17.27
N GLY A 378 -17.72 -22.39 16.09
CA GLY A 378 -18.32 -21.07 15.93
C GLY A 378 -19.76 -21.08 16.46
N GLY A 379 -19.95 -20.41 17.60
CA GLY A 379 -21.23 -20.28 18.24
C GLY A 379 -22.14 -19.34 17.45
N ALA A 380 -23.05 -19.93 16.69
CA ALA A 380 -24.42 -19.44 16.67
C ALA A 380 -25.00 -19.70 18.08
N GLY A 381 -25.36 -18.62 18.77
CA GLY A 381 -26.09 -18.67 20.03
C GLY A 381 -27.22 -17.66 19.95
N ASN A 382 -28.43 -18.15 19.71
CA ASN A 382 -29.66 -17.46 20.05
C ASN A 382 -29.67 -17.21 21.55
N ASP A 383 -29.97 -15.98 21.97
CA ASP A 383 -30.92 -15.69 23.04
C ASP A 383 -31.09 -14.16 23.21
N PHE A 384 -32.29 -13.69 22.85
CA PHE A 384 -32.94 -12.37 23.00
C PHE A 384 -32.57 -11.20 22.08
#